data_AF-A0A382L8A1-F1
#
_entry.id   AF-A0A382L8A1-F1
#
_cell.length_a   1.000
_cell.length_b   1.000
_cell.length_c   1.000
_cell.angle_alpha   90.00
_cell.angle_beta   90.00
_cell.angle_gamma   90.00
#
_symmetry.space_group_name_H-M   'P 1'
#
loop_
_entity.id
_entity.type
_entity.pdbx_description
1 polymer ?
#
loop_
_entity_poly.entity_id
_entity_poly.type
_entity_poly.pdbx_seq_one_letter_code
_entity_poly.pdbx_strand_id
1 'polypeptide(L)'
;MGITSDQIESYKEDGFLVIDDLFDPSELQVLYDDFNSVVDNWANFYYKQGQLSNLFEDDPFEHRLFSIYQALEGNCYELLSAVSGKRKTAGMFHVMMLPQILEVVESVIGAEILVHPQF
;
A
#
# COMPACT_ATOMS: atom_id res chain seq x y z
N MET A 1 10.34 0.61 19.55
CA MET A 1 10.78 1.94 20.02
C MET A 1 9.69 2.94 19.70
N GLY A 2 9.07 3.55 20.72
CA GLY A 2 8.09 4.63 20.53
C GLY A 2 8.74 5.95 20.10
N ILE A 3 7.94 7.00 19.94
CA ILE A 3 8.42 8.36 19.61
C ILE A 3 8.82 9.14 20.87
N THR A 4 9.72 10.10 20.73
CA THR A 4 10.21 10.95 21.84
C THR A 4 9.18 12.00 22.26
N SER A 5 9.37 12.61 23.43
CA SER A 5 8.51 13.71 23.89
C SER A 5 8.51 14.89 22.91
N ASP A 6 9.67 15.25 22.35
CA ASP A 6 9.79 16.32 21.36
C ASP A 6 9.02 15.97 20.08
N GLN A 7 9.09 14.72 19.62
CA GLN A 7 8.32 14.25 18.46
C GLN A 7 6.81 14.25 18.71
N ILE A 8 6.38 13.93 19.94
CA ILE A 8 4.97 14.04 20.36
C ILE A 8 4.51 15.49 20.35
N GLU A 9 5.35 16.42 20.80
CA GLU A 9 5.06 17.85 20.79
C GLU A 9 4.92 18.36 19.35
N SER A 10 5.90 18.07 18.47
CA SER A 10 5.80 18.42 17.04
C SER A 10 4.56 17.82 16.38
N TYR A 11 4.23 16.56 16.66
CA TYR A 11 3.00 15.94 16.15
C TYR A 11 1.74 16.71 16.59
N LYS A 12 1.68 17.17 17.84
CA LYS A 12 0.53 17.91 18.38
C LYS A 12 0.45 19.33 17.82
N GLU A 13 1.58 19.97 17.57
CA GLU A 13 1.65 21.33 17.02
C GLU A 13 1.34 21.35 15.52
N ASP A 14 1.97 20.46 14.76
CA ASP A 14 1.92 20.44 13.30
C ASP A 14 0.78 19.56 12.74
N GLY A 15 0.25 18.66 13.56
CA GLY A 15 -0.79 17.69 13.18
C GLY A 15 -0.26 16.49 12.37
N PHE A 16 1.07 16.36 12.21
CA PHE A 16 1.73 15.22 11.59
C PHE A 16 3.16 15.06 12.11
N LEU A 17 3.74 13.89 11.90
CA LEU A 17 5.14 13.59 12.18
C LEU A 17 5.70 12.71 11.06
N VAL A 18 6.87 13.06 10.55
CA VAL A 18 7.62 12.23 9.60
C VAL A 18 8.68 11.45 10.36
N ILE A 19 8.71 10.14 10.16
CA ILE A 19 9.73 9.25 10.72
C ILE A 19 10.37 8.51 9.56
N ASP A 20 11.62 8.84 9.29
CA ASP A 20 12.41 8.15 8.28
C ASP A 20 12.86 6.78 8.79
N ASP A 21 12.99 5.82 7.88
CA ASP A 21 13.56 4.48 8.14
C ASP A 21 12.91 3.72 9.31
N LEU A 22 11.59 3.87 9.51
CA LEU A 22 10.85 3.25 10.61
C LEU A 22 10.94 1.71 10.63
N PHE A 23 10.96 1.08 9.46
CA PHE A 23 11.13 -0.36 9.28
C PHE A 23 11.81 -0.64 7.94
N ASP A 24 12.32 -1.87 7.79
CA ASP A 24 12.99 -2.29 6.56
C ASP A 24 11.98 -2.31 5.39
N PRO A 25 12.25 -1.62 4.26
CA PRO A 25 11.35 -1.60 3.12
C PRO A 25 10.96 -2.98 2.58
N SER A 26 11.77 -4.02 2.82
CA SER A 26 11.44 -5.40 2.44
C SER A 26 10.18 -5.95 3.13
N GLU A 27 9.76 -5.39 4.26
CA GLU A 27 8.49 -5.71 4.92
C GLU A 27 7.27 -5.38 4.03
N LEU A 28 7.42 -4.47 3.06
CA LEU A 28 6.36 -4.12 2.12
C LEU A 28 6.20 -5.15 0.99
N GLN A 29 7.14 -6.07 0.82
CA GLN A 29 7.13 -7.00 -0.32
C GLN A 29 5.85 -7.84 -0.37
N VAL A 30 5.38 -8.35 0.77
CA VAL A 30 4.13 -9.12 0.84
C VAL A 30 2.91 -8.30 0.41
N LEU A 31 2.91 -6.99 0.69
CA LEU A 31 1.86 -6.09 0.24
C LEU A 31 1.98 -5.82 -1.26
N TYR A 32 3.20 -5.62 -1.77
CA TYR A 32 3.46 -5.47 -3.20
C TYR A 32 3.00 -6.69 -3.98
N ASP A 33 3.25 -7.90 -3.48
CA ASP A 33 2.83 -9.16 -4.11
C ASP A 33 1.29 -9.27 -4.19
N ASP A 34 0.56 -8.85 -3.13
CA ASP A 34 -0.90 -8.81 -3.15
C ASP A 34 -1.45 -7.84 -4.21
N PHE A 35 -0.79 -6.72 -4.44
CA PHE A 35 -1.18 -5.73 -5.47
C PHE A 35 -0.79 -6.20 -6.87
N ASN A 36 0.44 -6.68 -7.04
CA ASN A 36 0.95 -7.22 -8.29
C ASN A 36 0.08 -8.38 -8.78
N SER A 37 -0.38 -9.27 -7.90
CA SER A 37 -1.28 -10.35 -8.27
C SER A 37 -2.60 -9.84 -8.88
N VAL A 38 -3.16 -8.74 -8.36
CA VAL A 38 -4.38 -8.12 -8.92
C VAL A 38 -4.09 -7.46 -10.26
N VAL A 39 -3.01 -6.68 -10.35
CA VAL A 39 -2.58 -6.03 -11.59
C VAL A 39 -2.32 -7.07 -12.69
N ASP A 40 -1.65 -8.16 -12.34
CA ASP A 40 -1.29 -9.23 -13.26
C ASP A 40 -2.52 -9.93 -13.85
N ASN A 41 -3.52 -10.24 -13.02
CA ASN A 41 -4.77 -10.85 -13.46
C ASN A 41 -5.50 -9.98 -14.49
N TRP A 42 -5.56 -8.66 -14.26
CA TRP A 42 -6.21 -7.72 -15.16
C TRP A 42 -5.39 -7.45 -16.42
N ALA A 43 -4.07 -7.32 -16.31
CA ALA A 43 -3.19 -7.19 -17.48
C ALA A 43 -3.37 -8.39 -18.43
N ASN A 44 -3.36 -9.60 -17.89
CA ASN A 44 -3.63 -10.82 -18.63
C ASN A 44 -5.05 -10.85 -19.24
N PHE A 45 -6.06 -10.37 -18.50
CA PHE A 45 -7.42 -10.27 -19.02
C PHE A 45 -7.50 -9.34 -20.23
N TYR A 46 -6.99 -8.11 -20.12
CA TYR A 46 -7.00 -7.12 -21.20
C TYR A 46 -6.14 -7.56 -22.40
N TYR A 47 -5.02 -8.25 -22.16
CA TYR A 47 -4.19 -8.82 -23.21
C TYR A 47 -4.92 -9.91 -24.02
N LYS A 48 -5.61 -10.83 -23.33
CA LYS A 48 -6.42 -11.87 -23.99
C LYS A 48 -7.56 -11.30 -24.84
N GLN A 49 -8.08 -10.13 -24.47
CA GLN A 49 -9.09 -9.38 -25.22
C GLN A 49 -8.50 -8.55 -26.37
N GLY A 50 -7.18 -8.54 -26.55
CA GLY A 50 -6.48 -7.74 -27.55
C GLY A 50 -6.47 -6.24 -27.26
N GLN A 51 -6.80 -5.83 -26.04
CA GLN A 51 -6.80 -4.42 -25.62
C GLN A 51 -5.41 -3.96 -25.18
N LEU A 52 -4.58 -4.88 -24.65
CA LEU A 52 -3.17 -4.65 -24.35
C LEU A 52 -2.28 -5.42 -25.35
N SER A 53 -1.20 -4.78 -25.78
CA SER A 53 -0.14 -5.40 -26.59
C SER A 53 1.10 -5.80 -25.77
N ASN A 54 1.22 -5.29 -24.54
CA ASN A 54 2.28 -5.58 -23.59
C ASN A 54 1.68 -5.76 -22.18
N LEU A 55 2.19 -6.73 -21.41
CA LEU A 55 1.78 -7.01 -20.04
C LEU A 55 2.54 -6.19 -18.98
N PHE A 56 3.63 -5.52 -19.40
CA PHE A 56 4.50 -4.72 -18.55
C PHE A 56 5.04 -5.51 -17.35
N GLU A 57 5.43 -6.78 -17.55
CA GLU A 57 5.90 -7.67 -16.46
C GLU A 57 7.26 -7.24 -15.88
N ASP A 58 8.10 -6.59 -16.69
CA ASP A 58 9.41 -6.09 -16.28
C ASP A 58 9.36 -4.69 -15.62
N ASP A 59 8.18 -4.04 -15.63
CA ASP A 59 8.02 -2.74 -15.00
C ASP A 59 8.06 -2.89 -13.46
N PRO A 60 8.72 -1.97 -12.75
CA PRO A 60 8.75 -2.00 -11.29
C PRO A 60 7.35 -1.73 -10.72
N PHE A 61 7.15 -2.14 -9.46
CA PHE A 61 5.86 -2.06 -8.76
C PHE A 61 5.20 -0.67 -8.87
N GLU A 62 6.01 0.39 -8.70
CA GLU A 62 5.59 1.79 -8.69
C GLU A 62 5.07 2.28 -10.04
N HIS A 63 5.38 1.58 -11.13
CA HIS A 63 5.09 2.03 -12.49
C HIS A 63 4.13 1.12 -13.25
N ARG A 64 4.11 -0.19 -12.97
CA ARG A 64 3.35 -1.17 -13.77
C ARG A 64 1.87 -0.82 -13.94
N LEU A 65 1.18 -0.41 -12.87
CA LEU A 65 -0.23 0.00 -12.93
C LEU A 65 -0.43 1.22 -13.85
N PHE A 66 0.49 2.20 -13.77
CA PHE A 66 0.41 3.41 -14.58
C PHE A 66 0.72 3.15 -16.06
N SER A 67 1.65 2.24 -16.36
CA SER A 67 1.93 1.81 -17.73
C SER A 67 0.71 1.16 -18.39
N ILE A 68 0.00 0.29 -17.66
CA ILE A 68 -1.26 -0.30 -18.13
C ILE A 68 -2.34 0.78 -18.32
N TYR A 69 -2.46 1.70 -17.36
CA TYR A 69 -3.39 2.83 -17.47
C TYR A 69 -3.15 3.66 -18.73
N GLN A 70 -1.90 4.01 -19.02
CA GLN A 70 -1.54 4.76 -20.21
C GLN A 70 -1.84 3.98 -21.50
N ALA A 71 -1.47 2.70 -21.54
CA ALA A 71 -1.70 1.85 -22.71
C ALA A 71 -3.19 1.68 -23.04
N LEU A 72 -4.06 1.77 -22.04
CA LEU A 72 -5.52 1.69 -22.20
C LEU A 72 -6.18 3.07 -22.29
N GLU A 73 -5.41 4.16 -22.33
CA GLU A 73 -5.90 5.55 -22.32
C GLU A 73 -6.90 5.82 -21.18
N GLY A 74 -6.63 5.20 -20.02
CA GLY A 74 -7.47 5.26 -18.83
C GLY A 74 -8.71 4.37 -18.83
N ASN A 75 -8.96 3.59 -19.89
CA ASN A 75 -10.09 2.65 -19.99
C ASN A 75 -9.82 1.33 -19.25
N CYS A 76 -9.49 1.41 -17.97
CA CYS A 76 -9.18 0.26 -17.10
C CYS A 76 -9.90 0.36 -15.73
N TYR A 77 -11.15 0.80 -15.75
CA TYR A 77 -11.93 1.08 -14.55
C TYR A 77 -11.99 -0.13 -13.59
N GLU A 78 -12.15 -1.34 -14.12
CA GLU A 78 -12.25 -2.54 -13.30
C GLU A 78 -10.93 -2.86 -12.60
N LEU A 79 -9.80 -2.69 -13.28
CA LEU A 79 -8.47 -2.78 -12.66
C LEU A 79 -8.30 -1.73 -11.56
N LEU A 80 -8.57 -0.45 -11.86
CA LEU A 80 -8.45 0.63 -10.89
C LEU A 80 -9.35 0.40 -9.67
N SER A 81 -10.57 -0.09 -9.88
CA SER A 81 -11.50 -0.47 -8.82
C SER A 81 -10.95 -1.64 -7.99
N ALA A 82 -10.38 -2.66 -8.62
CA ALA A 82 -9.86 -3.85 -7.95
C ALA A 82 -8.61 -3.60 -7.09
N VAL A 83 -7.80 -2.58 -7.43
CA VAL A 83 -6.66 -2.15 -6.60
C VAL A 83 -7.04 -1.06 -5.60
N SER A 84 -8.23 -0.48 -5.69
CA SER A 84 -8.66 0.60 -4.80
C SER A 84 -9.37 0.10 -3.53
N GLY A 85 -9.58 1.02 -2.60
CA GLY A 85 -10.41 0.80 -1.43
C GLY A 85 -9.70 0.08 -0.28
N LYS A 86 -10.49 -0.41 0.67
CA LYS A 86 -9.99 -0.97 1.93
C LYS A 86 -9.75 -2.47 1.79
N ARG A 87 -8.69 -2.82 1.08
CA ARG A 87 -8.39 -4.23 0.79
C ARG A 87 -8.07 -4.99 2.06
N LYS A 88 -8.67 -6.18 2.18
CA LYS A 88 -8.46 -7.09 3.31
C LYS A 88 -7.54 -8.23 2.91
N THR A 89 -6.25 -7.95 2.77
CA THR A 89 -5.25 -8.95 2.35
C THR A 89 -4.26 -9.25 3.47
N ALA A 90 -3.55 -10.38 3.35
CA ALA A 90 -2.55 -10.77 4.33
C ALA A 90 -1.39 -9.76 4.39
N GLY A 91 -0.95 -9.22 3.25
CA GLY A 91 0.09 -8.19 3.22
C GLY A 91 -0.35 -6.87 3.85
N MET A 92 -1.62 -6.48 3.68
CA MET A 92 -2.15 -5.28 4.35
C MET A 92 -2.16 -5.47 5.87
N PHE A 93 -2.63 -6.62 6.34
CA PHE A 93 -2.61 -6.96 7.76
C PHE A 93 -1.19 -7.02 8.32
N HIS A 94 -0.26 -7.64 7.59
CA HIS A 94 1.16 -7.71 7.97
C HIS A 94 1.74 -6.32 8.23
N VAL A 95 1.62 -5.42 7.25
CA VAL A 95 2.16 -4.05 7.37
C VAL A 95 1.49 -3.29 8.52
N MET A 96 0.17 -3.37 8.67
CA MET A 96 -0.56 -2.71 9.77
C MET A 96 -0.15 -3.22 11.16
N MET A 97 0.35 -4.45 11.24
CA MET A 97 0.73 -5.12 12.49
C MET A 97 2.24 -5.10 12.76
N LEU A 98 3.04 -4.41 11.93
CA LEU A 98 4.46 -4.27 12.19
C LEU A 98 4.68 -3.63 13.57
N PRO A 99 5.48 -4.24 14.46
CA PRO A 99 5.71 -3.71 15.80
C PRO A 99 6.14 -2.24 15.80
N GLN A 100 6.98 -1.86 14.84
CA GLN A 100 7.49 -0.49 14.69
C GLN A 100 6.36 0.52 14.45
N ILE A 101 5.35 0.15 13.65
CA ILE A 101 4.16 0.99 13.45
C ILE A 101 3.32 1.04 14.73
N LEU A 102 3.06 -0.12 15.34
CA LEU A 102 2.22 -0.21 16.54
C LEU A 102 2.80 0.55 17.72
N GLU A 103 4.12 0.49 17.94
CA GLU A 103 4.80 1.22 19.02
C GLU A 103 4.72 2.74 18.83
N VAL A 104 4.81 3.23 17.58
CA VAL A 104 4.63 4.66 17.26
C VAL A 104 3.19 5.08 17.54
N VAL A 105 2.21 4.31 17.06
CA VAL A 105 0.79 4.60 17.27
C VAL A 105 0.43 4.57 18.76
N GLU A 106 0.89 3.54 19.49
CA GLU A 106 0.70 3.42 20.94
C GLU A 106 1.21 4.64 21.70
N SER A 107 2.35 5.19 21.28
CA SER A 107 2.94 6.38 21.90
C SER A 107 2.06 7.64 21.75
N VAL A 108 1.18 7.67 20.75
CA VAL A 108 0.28 8.80 20.46
C VAL A 108 -1.10 8.61 21.07
N ILE A 109 -1.69 7.42 20.92
CA ILE A 109 -3.11 7.17 21.28
C ILE A 109 -3.29 6.24 22.47
N GLY A 110 -2.22 5.63 22.98
CA GLY A 110 -2.25 4.61 24.02
C GLY A 110 -2.44 3.19 23.48
N ALA A 111 -2.49 2.22 24.41
CA ALA A 111 -2.45 0.78 24.11
C ALA A 111 -3.72 0.22 23.42
N GLU A 112 -4.84 0.95 23.45
CA GLU A 112 -6.10 0.52 22.83
C GLU A 112 -6.14 0.90 21.34
N ILE A 113 -5.32 0.23 20.53
CA ILE A 113 -5.20 0.48 19.09
C ILE A 113 -6.31 -0.25 18.31
N LEU A 114 -7.03 0.50 17.48
CA LEU A 114 -8.04 -0.02 16.55
C LEU A 114 -7.73 0.45 15.13
N VAL A 115 -7.78 -0.46 14.16
CA VAL A 115 -7.54 -0.16 12.73
C VAL A 115 -8.84 -0.29 11.94
N HIS A 116 -9.13 0.69 11.09
CA HIS A 116 -10.33 0.71 10.25
C HIS A 116 -10.00 0.51 8.75
N PRO A 117 -10.74 -0.32 7.98
CA PRO A 117 -11.96 -1.04 8.39
C PRO A 117 -11.65 -2.10 9.44
N GLN A 118 -12.64 -2.41 10.27
CA GLN A 118 -12.51 -3.54 11.19
C GLN A 118 -12.18 -4.79 10.35
N PHE A 119 -10.99 -5.35 10.59
CA PHE A 119 -10.55 -6.62 10.03
C PHE A 119 -11.13 -7.76 10.86
#